data_AF-A0A9Q1EHH6-F1
#
_entry.id   AF-A0A9Q1EHH6-F1
#
_cell.length_a   1.000
_cell.length_b   1.000
_cell.length_c   1.000
_cell.angle_alpha   90.00
_cell.angle_beta   90.00
_cell.angle_gamma   90.00
#
_symmetry.space_group_name_H-M   'P 1'
#
loop_
_entity.id
_entity.type
_entity.pdbx_description
1 polymer ?
#
loop_
_entity_poly.entity_id
_entity_poly.type
_entity_poly.pdbx_seq_one_letter_code
_entity_poly.pdbx_strand_id
1 'polypeptide(L)'
;MRALVFLLLVAAVSTKTFSRCELARALKGAGMDGYRGVSLGDWVCLAKWESSYNTGATNHNTDGSTDYGIFQINSRWWCDNGLRTANACGIPCSALLSDDINTAITCAKRVVRDPNGIRAWVAWRNHCEGQDVRQYIQGCGV
;
A
#
# COMPACT_ATOMS: atom_id res chain seq x y z
N MET A 1 -39.26 -33.79 7.58
CA MET A 1 -37.87 -33.41 7.22
C MET A 1 -37.87 -31.95 6.83
N ARG A 2 -37.27 -31.05 7.62
CA ARG A 2 -37.11 -29.64 7.27
C ARG A 2 -35.67 -29.44 6.80
N ALA A 3 -35.47 -29.24 5.51
CA ALA A 3 -34.18 -28.89 4.96
C ALA A 3 -33.91 -27.41 5.26
N LEU A 4 -32.92 -27.13 6.11
CA LEU A 4 -32.40 -25.78 6.31
C LEU A 4 -31.41 -25.50 5.18
N VAL A 5 -31.85 -24.71 4.21
CA VAL A 5 -30.97 -24.17 3.16
C VAL A 5 -30.24 -22.98 3.77
N PHE A 6 -28.97 -23.18 4.14
CA PHE A 6 -28.07 -22.08 4.49
C PHE A 6 -27.62 -21.39 3.21
N LEU A 7 -28.19 -20.23 2.93
CA LEU A 7 -27.73 -19.34 1.86
C LEU A 7 -26.41 -18.68 2.33
N LEU A 8 -25.27 -19.23 1.92
CA LEU A 8 -23.96 -18.58 2.07
C LEU A 8 -23.90 -17.37 1.13
N LEU A 9 -24.17 -16.17 1.65
CA LEU A 9 -23.80 -14.93 0.96
C LEU A 9 -22.27 -14.85 0.94
N VAL A 10 -21.65 -15.27 -0.15
CA VAL A 10 -20.25 -14.94 -0.44
C VAL A 10 -20.23 -13.48 -0.88
N ALA A 11 -19.95 -12.58 0.05
CA ALA A 11 -19.67 -11.19 -0.30
C ALA A 11 -18.41 -11.19 -1.17
N ALA A 12 -18.58 -10.90 -2.47
CA ALA A 12 -17.44 -10.64 -3.34
C ALA A 12 -16.73 -9.38 -2.83
N VAL A 13 -15.58 -9.55 -2.18
CA VAL A 13 -14.70 -8.43 -1.82
C VAL A 13 -14.14 -7.89 -3.13
N SER A 14 -14.79 -6.87 -3.69
CA SER A 14 -14.22 -6.10 -4.79
C SER A 14 -13.03 -5.32 -4.23
N THR A 15 -11.88 -5.39 -4.90
CA THR A 15 -10.68 -4.66 -4.52
C THR A 15 -10.38 -3.62 -5.59
N LYS A 16 -10.13 -2.39 -5.18
CA LYS A 16 -9.87 -1.27 -6.08
C LYS A 16 -8.46 -1.38 -6.68
N THR A 17 -8.38 -1.35 -8.01
CA THR A 17 -7.12 -1.06 -8.70
C THR A 17 -7.16 0.38 -9.21
N PHE A 18 -6.27 1.22 -8.69
CA PHE A 18 -6.19 2.61 -9.14
C PHE A 18 -5.61 2.70 -10.56
N SER A 19 -6.09 3.67 -11.34
CA SER A 19 -5.29 4.14 -12.47
C SER A 19 -4.12 5.01 -11.98
N ARG A 20 -3.04 5.08 -12.77
CA ARG A 20 -1.84 5.87 -12.44
C ARG A 20 -2.16 7.32 -12.02
N CYS A 21 -2.97 8.03 -12.81
CA CYS A 21 -3.29 9.43 -12.53
C CYS A 21 -4.34 9.62 -11.43
N GLU A 22 -5.24 8.64 -11.23
CA GLU A 22 -6.14 8.65 -10.09
C GLU A 22 -5.36 8.52 -8.78
N LEU A 23 -4.40 7.59 -8.72
CA LEU A 23 -3.52 7.43 -7.57
C LEU A 23 -2.69 8.70 -7.34
N ALA A 24 -2.07 9.26 -8.39
CA ALA A 24 -1.28 10.48 -8.28
C ALA A 24 -2.09 11.64 -7.67
N ARG A 25 -3.35 11.83 -8.10
CA ARG A 25 -4.25 12.85 -7.53
C ARG A 25 -4.61 12.56 -6.08
N ALA A 26 -4.91 11.31 -5.73
CA ALA A 26 -5.21 10.91 -4.35
C ALA A 26 -4.02 11.16 -3.41
N LEU A 27 -2.82 10.74 -3.81
CA LEU A 27 -1.59 10.94 -3.03
C LEU A 27 -1.24 12.42 -2.87
N LYS A 28 -1.38 13.21 -3.94
CA LYS A 28 -1.16 14.66 -3.87
C LYS A 28 -2.15 15.32 -2.92
N GLY A 29 -3.44 14.99 -3.04
CA GLY A 29 -4.50 15.49 -2.14
C GLY A 29 -4.25 15.14 -0.67
N ALA A 30 -3.61 13.99 -0.41
CA ALA A 30 -3.22 13.56 0.93
C ALA A 30 -1.87 14.15 1.41
N GLY A 31 -1.25 15.05 0.66
CA GLY A 31 0.01 15.71 1.03
C GLY A 31 1.20 14.76 1.06
N MET A 32 1.27 13.81 0.12
CA MET A 32 2.41 12.91 -0.05
C MET A 32 3.53 13.53 -0.89
N ASP A 33 3.21 14.49 -1.76
CA ASP A 33 4.19 15.16 -2.61
C ASP A 33 5.18 15.99 -1.77
N GLY A 34 6.46 15.60 -1.80
CA GLY A 34 7.53 16.20 -1.02
C GLY A 34 7.58 15.76 0.45
N TYR A 35 6.69 14.85 0.89
CA TYR A 35 6.69 14.40 2.28
C TYR A 35 8.01 13.70 2.62
N ARG A 36 8.77 14.28 3.55
CA ARG A 36 10.13 13.83 3.93
C ARG A 36 11.11 13.79 2.74
N GLY A 37 10.93 14.67 1.76
CA GLY A 37 11.78 14.74 0.57
C GLY A 37 11.48 13.69 -0.50
N VAL A 38 10.39 12.92 -0.35
CA VAL A 38 9.95 11.92 -1.32
C VAL A 38 8.97 12.59 -2.30
N SER A 39 9.25 12.54 -3.61
CA SER A 39 8.40 13.18 -4.62
C SER A 39 7.09 12.41 -4.85
N LEU A 40 6.09 13.07 -5.43
CA LEU A 40 4.87 12.36 -5.87
C LEU A 40 5.16 11.21 -6.84
N GLY A 41 6.12 11.41 -7.76
CA GLY A 41 6.54 10.39 -8.72
C GLY A 41 7.11 9.14 -8.05
N ASP A 42 7.87 9.30 -6.97
CA ASP A 42 8.41 8.20 -6.18
C ASP A 42 7.30 7.33 -5.59
N TRP A 43 6.29 7.96 -4.98
CA TRP A 43 5.17 7.24 -4.37
C TRP A 43 4.33 6.47 -5.40
N VAL A 44 4.09 7.07 -6.57
CA VAL A 44 3.36 6.40 -7.65
C VAL A 44 4.22 5.27 -8.25
N CYS A 45 5.52 5.47 -8.41
CA CYS A 45 6.44 4.42 -8.84
C CYS A 45 6.46 3.24 -7.87
N LEU A 46 6.59 3.51 -6.56
CA LEU A 46 6.54 2.51 -5.51
C LEU A 46 5.26 1.67 -5.59
N ALA A 47 4.09 2.31 -5.64
CA ALA A 47 2.82 1.58 -5.73
C ALA A 47 2.69 0.76 -7.03
N LYS A 48 3.29 1.21 -8.15
CA LYS A 48 3.31 0.44 -9.41
C LYS A 48 4.02 -0.89 -9.22
N TRP A 49 5.22 -0.86 -8.64
CA TRP A 49 6.09 -2.03 -8.56
C TRP A 49 5.78 -2.94 -7.38
N GLU A 50 5.20 -2.39 -6.30
CA GLU A 50 4.77 -3.18 -5.16
C GLU A 50 3.45 -3.93 -5.42
N SER A 51 2.43 -3.26 -5.98
CA SER A 51 1.07 -3.81 -6.01
C SER A 51 0.37 -3.74 -7.37
N SER A 52 1.02 -3.18 -8.40
CA SER A 52 0.34 -2.77 -9.63
C SER A 52 -0.90 -1.89 -9.36
N TYR A 53 -0.80 -1.03 -8.35
CA TYR A 53 -1.86 -0.12 -7.89
C TYR A 53 -3.10 -0.80 -7.28
N ASN A 54 -3.02 -2.08 -6.92
CA ASN A 54 -4.12 -2.84 -6.35
C ASN A 54 -4.17 -2.70 -4.81
N THR A 55 -5.28 -2.17 -4.27
CA THR A 55 -5.48 -2.04 -2.81
C THR A 55 -5.64 -3.38 -2.11
N GLY A 56 -6.09 -4.42 -2.82
CA GLY A 56 -6.26 -5.77 -2.28
C GLY A 56 -5.04 -6.67 -2.37
N ALA A 57 -3.89 -6.16 -2.82
CA ALA A 57 -2.69 -6.97 -3.02
C ALA A 57 -2.15 -7.53 -1.68
N THR A 58 -1.84 -8.82 -1.66
CA THR A 58 -1.16 -9.48 -0.54
C THR A 58 -0.05 -10.38 -1.04
N ASN A 59 1.10 -10.33 -0.39
CA ASN A 59 2.24 -11.20 -0.69
C ASN A 59 2.72 -11.91 0.59
N HIS A 60 2.86 -13.24 0.54
CA HIS A 60 3.32 -14.04 1.68
C HIS A 60 4.82 -14.30 1.59
N ASN A 61 5.56 -13.87 2.61
CA ASN A 61 7.00 -14.00 2.66
C ASN A 61 7.43 -15.32 3.29
N THR A 62 8.64 -15.78 2.94
CA THR A 62 9.21 -17.03 3.46
C THR A 62 9.50 -17.01 4.96
N ASP A 63 9.64 -15.82 5.55
CA ASP A 63 9.82 -15.62 6.99
C ASP A 63 8.50 -15.66 7.79
N GLY A 64 7.38 -15.92 7.12
CA GLY A 64 6.04 -15.98 7.70
C GLY A 64 5.35 -14.62 7.84
N SER A 65 6.01 -13.51 7.50
CA SER A 65 5.34 -12.21 7.39
C SER A 65 4.51 -12.12 6.11
N THR A 66 3.66 -11.09 6.02
CA THR A 66 2.85 -10.82 4.83
C THR A 66 2.85 -9.34 4.54
N ASP A 67 2.92 -8.97 3.26
CA ASP A 67 2.84 -7.60 2.80
C ASP A 67 1.40 -7.28 2.38
N TYR A 68 0.91 -6.10 2.74
CA TYR A 68 -0.49 -5.73 2.56
C TYR A 68 -0.68 -4.44 1.78
N GLY A 69 -1.62 -4.50 0.85
CA GLY A 69 -2.25 -3.37 0.17
C GLY A 69 -1.37 -2.67 -0.84
N ILE A 70 -1.80 -1.46 -1.20
CA ILE A 70 -1.24 -0.70 -2.32
C ILE A 70 0.26 -0.39 -2.20
N PHE A 71 0.77 -0.32 -0.96
CA PHE A 71 2.18 -0.08 -0.65
C PHE A 71 2.91 -1.33 -0.14
N GLN A 72 2.30 -2.51 -0.14
CA GLN A 72 2.89 -3.76 0.36
C GLN A 72 3.56 -3.57 1.74
N ILE A 73 2.81 -3.04 2.70
CA ILE A 73 3.31 -2.78 4.05
C ILE A 73 3.37 -4.11 4.83
N ASN A 74 4.56 -4.45 5.29
CA ASN A 74 4.87 -5.74 5.90
C ASN A 74 4.37 -5.88 7.36
N SER A 75 3.72 -7.01 7.68
CA SER A 75 3.18 -7.30 9.01
C SER A 75 4.23 -7.53 10.10
N ARG A 76 5.47 -7.91 9.77
CA ARG A 76 6.53 -8.07 10.78
C ARG A 76 6.69 -6.79 11.61
N TRP A 77 6.57 -5.63 10.96
CA TRP A 77 6.96 -4.34 11.52
C TRP A 77 5.78 -3.39 11.75
N TRP A 78 4.81 -3.35 10.85
CA TRP A 78 3.97 -2.17 10.71
C TRP A 78 2.53 -2.34 11.17
N CYS A 79 1.94 -3.52 10.98
CA CYS A 79 0.53 -3.79 11.28
C CYS A 79 0.36 -5.15 11.97
N ASP A 80 -0.78 -5.35 12.61
CA ASP A 80 -1.13 -6.59 13.30
C ASP A 80 -2.02 -7.51 12.43
N ASN A 81 -1.59 -8.76 12.24
CA ASN A 81 -2.36 -9.81 11.55
C ASN A 81 -2.68 -11.01 12.46
N GLY A 82 -2.59 -10.86 13.78
CA GLY A 82 -2.82 -11.92 14.75
C GLY A 82 -1.59 -12.80 15.03
N LEU A 83 -0.45 -12.48 14.42
CA LEU A 83 0.85 -13.09 14.72
C LEU A 83 1.74 -12.12 15.53
N ARG A 84 2.95 -12.55 15.90
CA ARG A 84 3.90 -11.68 16.60
C ARG A 84 4.43 -10.59 15.65
N THR A 85 3.97 -9.35 15.85
CA THR A 85 4.33 -8.16 15.06
C THR A 85 4.83 -7.03 15.96
N ALA A 86 5.58 -6.07 15.41
CA ALA A 86 5.91 -4.84 16.13
C ALA A 86 4.78 -3.79 16.09
N ASN A 87 3.87 -3.92 15.11
CA ASN A 87 2.69 -3.07 14.92
C ASN A 87 2.96 -1.56 15.08
N ALA A 88 4.01 -1.05 14.44
CA ALA A 88 4.44 0.34 14.62
C ALA A 88 3.45 1.39 14.09
N CYS A 89 2.48 1.01 13.25
CA CYS A 89 1.37 1.86 12.84
C CYS A 89 0.13 1.73 13.74
N GLY A 90 0.07 0.75 14.64
CA GLY A 90 -1.03 0.56 15.58
C GLY A 90 -2.37 0.19 14.92
N ILE A 91 -2.34 -0.59 13.85
CA ILE A 91 -3.52 -0.93 13.02
C ILE A 91 -3.56 -2.42 12.69
N PRO A 92 -4.76 -3.00 12.46
CA PRO A 92 -4.86 -4.32 11.86
C PRO A 92 -4.42 -4.27 10.39
N CYS A 93 -3.71 -5.30 9.91
CA CYS A 93 -3.24 -5.35 8.52
C CYS A 93 -4.39 -5.37 7.50
N SER A 94 -5.58 -5.85 7.89
CA SER A 94 -6.78 -5.79 7.05
C SER A 94 -7.20 -4.35 6.71
N ALA A 95 -6.88 -3.36 7.54
CA ALA A 95 -7.18 -1.96 7.27
C ALA A 95 -6.34 -1.39 6.10
N LEU A 96 -5.25 -2.06 5.72
CA LEU A 96 -4.42 -1.70 4.57
C LEU A 96 -5.01 -2.20 3.23
N LEU A 97 -6.04 -3.05 3.28
CA LEU A 97 -6.70 -3.63 2.11
C LEU A 97 -7.96 -2.84 1.67
N SER A 98 -8.24 -1.72 2.33
CA SER A 98 -9.38 -0.85 2.02
C SER A 98 -9.21 -0.15 0.65
N ASP A 99 -10.32 0.04 -0.05
CA ASP A 99 -10.37 0.88 -1.26
C ASP A 99 -10.05 2.36 -0.96
N ASP A 100 -10.41 2.83 0.24
CA ASP A 100 -9.91 4.08 0.80
C ASP A 100 -8.50 3.85 1.37
N ILE A 101 -7.50 4.42 0.69
CA ILE A 101 -6.08 4.26 1.02
C ILE A 101 -5.58 5.20 2.12
N ASN A 102 -6.44 5.98 2.79
CA ASN A 102 -6.03 6.92 3.85
C ASN A 102 -5.25 6.25 4.99
N THR A 103 -5.67 5.06 5.43
CA THR A 103 -4.95 4.28 6.45
C THR A 103 -3.58 3.84 5.94
N ALA A 104 -3.50 3.35 4.69
CA ALA A 104 -2.25 2.96 4.06
C ALA A 104 -1.29 4.15 3.89
N ILE A 105 -1.80 5.32 3.50
CA ILE A 105 -1.04 6.58 3.38
C ILE A 105 -0.48 6.99 4.74
N THR A 106 -1.30 6.94 5.78
CA THR A 106 -0.87 7.30 7.15
C THR A 106 0.23 6.37 7.64
N CYS A 107 0.11 5.08 7.39
CA CYS A 107 1.14 4.12 7.76
C CYS A 107 2.42 4.30 6.91
N ALA A 108 2.32 4.51 5.59
CA ALA A 108 3.48 4.81 4.75
C ALA A 108 4.22 6.08 5.20
N LYS A 109 3.50 7.13 5.61
CA LYS A 109 4.07 8.33 6.23
C LYS A 109 4.80 8.04 7.54
N ARG A 110 4.33 7.05 8.31
CA ARG A 110 5.02 6.55 9.51
C ARG A 110 6.30 5.79 9.13
N VAL A 111 6.27 4.93 8.11
CA VAL A 111 7.45 4.16 7.66
C VAL A 111 8.60 5.09 7.26
N VAL A 112 8.37 6.08 6.39
CA VAL A 112 9.45 6.97 5.91
C VAL A 112 9.99 7.94 6.97
N ARG A 113 9.46 7.92 8.20
CA ARG A 113 10.08 8.63 9.33
C ARG A 113 11.27 7.87 9.90
N ASP A 114 11.33 6.56 9.73
CA ASP A 114 12.48 5.75 10.16
C ASP A 114 13.72 6.03 9.29
N PRO A 115 14.94 5.71 9.78
CA PRO A 115 16.19 6.11 9.11
C PRO A 115 16.34 5.68 7.65
N ASN A 116 15.72 4.57 7.25
CA ASN A 116 15.77 4.09 5.87
C ASN A 116 14.92 4.95 4.90
N GLY A 117 13.98 5.77 5.40
CA GLY A 117 13.09 6.56 4.54
C GLY A 117 12.32 5.68 3.55
N ILE A 118 12.17 6.14 2.30
CA ILE A 118 11.52 5.36 1.23
C ILE A 118 12.34 4.13 0.80
N ARG A 119 13.63 4.06 1.14
CA ARG A 119 14.45 2.88 0.87
C ARG A 119 14.03 1.66 1.69
N ALA A 120 13.07 1.78 2.62
CA ALA A 120 12.46 0.64 3.29
C ALA A 120 11.78 -0.33 2.30
N TRP A 121 11.29 0.17 1.16
CA TRP A 121 10.63 -0.63 0.14
C TRP A 121 11.64 -1.20 -0.87
N VAL A 122 11.66 -2.52 -1.01
CA VAL A 122 12.57 -3.23 -1.91
C VAL A 122 12.26 -2.88 -3.37
N ALA A 123 10.98 -2.85 -3.76
CA ALA A 123 10.61 -2.58 -5.14
C ALA A 123 10.98 -1.14 -5.54
N TRP A 124 10.85 -0.16 -4.64
CA TRP A 124 11.29 1.21 -4.90
C TRP A 124 12.81 1.29 -5.13
N ARG A 125 13.62 0.62 -4.30
CA ARG A 125 15.08 0.59 -4.51
C ARG A 125 15.46 -0.02 -5.86
N ASN A 126 14.75 -1.06 -6.28
CA ASN A 126 15.10 -1.81 -7.49
C ASN A 126 14.59 -1.14 -8.78
N HIS A 127 13.48 -0.41 -8.72
CA HIS A 127 12.78 0.06 -9.93
C HIS A 127 12.56 1.58 -10.01
N CYS A 128 12.74 2.30 -8.91
CA CYS A 128 12.46 3.74 -8.84
C CYS A 128 13.70 4.55 -8.48
N GLU A 129 14.55 4.03 -7.60
CA GLU A 129 15.75 4.74 -7.17
C GLU A 129 16.69 5.03 -8.35
N GLY A 130 17.09 6.31 -8.46
CA GLY A 130 17.95 6.79 -9.54
C GLY A 130 17.29 6.83 -10.92
N GLN A 131 16.00 6.52 -11.04
CA GLN A 131 15.25 6.58 -12.30
C GLN A 131 14.53 7.91 -12.47
N ASP A 132 14.17 8.26 -13.71
CA ASP A 132 13.28 9.40 -13.96
C ASP A 132 11.85 9.04 -13.55
N VAL A 133 11.47 9.41 -12.33
CA VAL A 133 10.13 9.15 -11.79
C VAL A 133 9.05 10.11 -12.30
N ARG A 134 9.40 11.13 -13.10
CA ARG A 134 8.41 12.09 -13.65
C ARG A 134 7.41 11.41 -14.59
N GLN A 135 7.83 10.33 -15.26
CA GLN A 135 6.96 9.53 -16.12
C GLN A 135 5.73 8.98 -15.38
N TYR A 136 5.83 8.74 -14.06
CA TYR A 136 4.72 8.21 -13.26
C TYR A 136 3.61 9.25 -13.01
N ILE A 137 3.90 10.54 -13.17
CA ILE A 137 2.91 11.63 -13.01
C ILE A 137 2.66 12.41 -14.31
N GLN A 138 3.36 12.08 -15.40
CA GLN A 138 3.18 12.74 -16.69
C GLN A 138 1.73 12.67 -17.17
N GLY A 139 1.19 13.81 -17.59
CA GLY A 139 -0.18 13.93 -18.10
C GLY A 139 -1.29 13.85 -17.05
N CYS A 140 -0.95 13.77 -15.76
CA CYS A 140 -1.96 13.66 -14.70
C CYS A 140 -2.53 14.99 -14.20
N GLY A 141 -1.95 16.13 -14.59
CA GLY A 141 -2.38 17.46 -14.17
C GLY A 141 -2.12 17.75 -12.68
N VAL A 142 -1.06 17.16 -12.14
CA VAL A 142 -0.58 17.31 -10.76
C VAL A 142 0.88 17.70 -10.74
#